data_AF-A0A2P7TQI6-F1
#
_entry.id   AF-A0A2P7TQI6-F1
#
_cell.length_a   1.000
_cell.length_b   1.000
_cell.length_c   1.000
_cell.angle_alpha   90.00
_cell.angle_beta   90.00
_cell.angle_gamma   90.00
#
_symmetry.space_group_name_H-M   'P 1'
#
loop_
_entity.id
_entity.type
_entity.pdbx_description
1 polymer ?
#
loop_
_entity_poly.entity_id
_entity_poly.type
_entity_poly.pdbx_seq_one_letter_code
_entity_poly.pdbx_strand_id
1 'polypeptide(L)' 'MEINFIRTEELIEKVISNPNKWIEAKLRFGNISATHFLIFSNEKLFDEGIDGEKREISSADFIKHYRTSFWQIDNIV' A
#
# COMPACT_ATOMS: atom_id res chain seq x y z
N MET A 1 -20.16 7.17 -6.80
CA MET A 1 -18.72 6.87 -6.84
C MET A 1 -18.57 5.48 -6.25
N GLU A 2 -18.26 4.48 -7.09
CA GLU A 2 -17.88 3.16 -6.58
C GLU A 2 -16.55 3.29 -5.86
N ILE A 3 -16.54 3.02 -4.55
CA ILE A 3 -15.30 2.89 -3.81
C ILE A 3 -14.86 1.44 -4.00
N ASN A 4 -13.95 1.21 -4.94
CA ASN A 4 -13.40 -0.12 -5.19
C ASN A 4 -12.29 -0.39 -4.17
N PHE A 5 -12.58 -1.26 -3.22
CA PHE A 5 -11.60 -1.78 -2.29
C PHE A 5 -10.88 -2.98 -2.90
N ILE A 6 -9.56 -3.03 -2.73
CA ILE A 6 -8.71 -4.14 -3.17
C ILE A 6 -8.08 -4.85 -1.98
N ARG A 7 -7.72 -6.12 -2.17
CA ARG A 7 -6.97 -6.87 -1.15
C ARG A 7 -5.50 -6.45 -1.12
N THR A 8 -4.81 -6.79 -0.04
CA THR A 8 -3.38 -6.51 0.13
C THR A 8 -2.53 -7.10 -0.99
N GLU A 9 -2.83 -8.32 -1.44
CA GLU A 9 -2.11 -8.96 -2.56
C GLU A 9 -2.26 -8.15 -3.86
N GLU A 10 -3.48 -7.71 -4.18
CA GLU A 10 -3.76 -6.87 -5.36
C GLU A 10 -3.10 -5.49 -5.25
N LEU A 11 -3.02 -4.92 -4.05
CA LEU A 11 -2.29 -3.67 -3.82
C LEU A 11 -0.80 -3.86 -4.11
N ILE A 12 -0.18 -4.91 -3.59
CA ILE A 12 1.23 -5.20 -3.83
C ILE A 12 1.51 -5.45 -5.31
N GLU A 13 0.63 -6.17 -6.02
CA GLU A 13 0.72 -6.33 -7.47
C GLU A 13 0.69 -4.99 -8.21
N LYS A 14 -0.17 -4.06 -7.79
CA LYS A 14 -0.23 -2.70 -8.35
C LYS A 14 1.04 -1.89 -8.06
N VAL A 15 1.58 -1.99 -6.85
CA VAL A 15 2.84 -1.31 -6.48
C VAL A 15 4.01 -1.83 -7.30
N ILE A 16 4.13 -3.15 -7.47
CA ILE A 16 5.21 -3.78 -8.26
C ILE A 16 5.07 -3.46 -9.76
N SER A 17 3.83 -3.46 -10.29
CA SER A 17 3.57 -3.13 -11.70
C SER A 17 3.73 -1.64 -12.04
N ASN A 18 3.90 -0.78 -11.04
CA ASN A 18 4.15 0.66 -11.20
C ASN A 18 5.49 1.04 -10.53
N PRO A 19 6.63 0.55 -11.03
CA PRO A 19 7.93 0.81 -10.42
C PRO A 19 8.26 2.31 -10.45
N ASN A 20 8.92 2.79 -9.40
CA ASN A 20 9.31 4.18 -9.18
C ASN A 20 8.14 5.19 -9.13
N LYS A 21 6.91 4.71 -8.95
CA LYS A 21 5.74 5.55 -8.69
C LYS A 21 5.27 5.38 -7.26
N TRP A 22 4.81 6.47 -6.68
CA TRP A 22 4.20 6.45 -5.35
C TRP A 22 2.72 6.10 -5.48
N ILE A 23 2.27 5.13 -4.71
CA ILE A 23 0.86 4.76 -4.58
C ILE A 23 0.39 5.19 -3.20
N GLU A 24 -0.55 6.14 -3.17
CA GLU A 24 -1.26 6.52 -1.96
C GLU A 24 -2.44 5.56 -1.76
N ALA A 25 -2.41 4.79 -0.68
CA ALA A 25 -3.44 3.83 -0.35
C ALA A 25 -3.95 4.02 1.08
N LYS A 26 -5.27 4.03 1.25
CA LYS A 26 -5.93 4.05 2.55
C LYS A 26 -6.35 2.66 2.97
N LEU A 27 -5.81 2.24 4.10
CA LEU A 27 -6.23 1.09 4.85
C LEU A 27 -7.48 1.43 5.66
N ARG A 28 -8.56 0.65 5.54
CA ARG A 28 -9.74 0.83 6.39
C ARG A 28 -9.85 -0.25 7.44
N PHE A 29 -9.93 0.18 8.70
CA PHE A 29 -10.24 -0.66 9.86
C PHE A 29 -11.42 -0.08 10.61
N GLY A 30 -12.63 -0.51 10.26
CA GLY A 30 -13.87 0.03 10.83
C GLY A 30 -13.98 1.54 10.57
N ASN A 31 -14.03 2.34 11.65
CA ASN A 31 -14.13 3.80 11.57
C ASN A 31 -12.76 4.50 11.46
N ILE A 32 -11.66 3.76 11.53
CA ILE A 32 -10.30 4.31 11.45
C ILE A 32 -9.76 4.06 10.04
N SER A 33 -9.08 5.06 9.48
CA SER A 33 -8.32 4.92 8.25
C SER A 33 -6.86 5.29 8.49
N ALA A 34 -5.94 4.50 7.94
CA ALA A 34 -4.52 4.84 7.88
C ALA A 34 -4.11 5.03 6.42
N THR A 35 -3.35 6.09 6.12
CA THR A 35 -2.79 6.32 4.79
C THR A 35 -1.37 5.80 4.75
N HIS A 36 -1.06 5.04 3.69
CA HIS A 36 0.26 4.54 3.38
C HIS A 36 0.69 5.07 2.01
N PHE A 37 1.95 5.44 1.88
CA PHE A 37 2.59 5.74 0.61
C PHE A 37 3.53 4.60 0.26
N LEU A 38 3.19 3.85 -0.78
CA LEU A 38 3.92 2.66 -1.19
C LEU A 38 4.71 2.94 -2.47
N ILE A 39 5.95 2.46 -2.54
CA ILE A 39 6.76 2.55 -3.75
C ILE A 39 7.56 1.27 -3.93
N PHE A 40 7.60 0.76 -5.16
CA PHE A 40 8.54 -0.28 -5.56
C PHE A 40 9.70 0.35 -6.32
N SER A 41 10.91 0.28 -5.77
CA SER A 41 12.10 0.86 -6.39
C SER A 41 13.32 0.01 -6.08
N ASN A 42 14.21 -0.17 -7.06
CA ASN A 42 15.40 -1.02 -6.94
C ASN A 42 15.08 -2.42 -6.39
N GLU A 43 14.01 -3.05 -6.91
CA GLU A 43 13.52 -4.37 -6.50
C GLU A 43 13.07 -4.48 -5.03
N LYS A 44 12.86 -3.33 -4.37
CA LYS A 44 12.47 -3.24 -2.97
C LYS A 44 11.13 -2.53 -2.82
N LEU A 45 10.32 -3.02 -1.91
CA LEU A 45 9.08 -2.38 -1.49
C LEU A 45 9.36 -1.49 -0.28
N PHE A 46 8.92 -0.25 -0.38
CA PHE A 46 8.95 0.70 0.72
C PHE A 46 7.54 1.14 1.08
N ASP A 47 7.31 1.29 2.37
CA ASP A 47 6.10 1.83 2.97
C ASP A 47 6.47 3.06 3.79
N GLU A 48 5.80 4.17 3.53
CA GLU A 48 5.94 5.42 4.27
C GLU A 48 4.61 5.77 4.92
N GLY A 49 4.62 5.83 6.25
CA GLY A 49 3.49 6.27 7.05
C GLY A 49 3.32 7.79 7.02
N ILE A 50 2.26 8.28 7.66
CA ILE A 50 2.01 9.73 7.78
C ILE A 50 3.06 10.48 8.62
N ASP A 51 3.84 9.75 9.40
CA ASP A 51 5.00 10.25 10.15
C ASP A 51 6.22 10.53 9.25
N GLY A 52 6.16 10.15 7.97
CA GLY A 52 7.26 10.30 7.01
C GLY A 52 8.38 9.27 7.21
N GLU A 53 8.19 8.28 8.08
CA GLU A 53 9.17 7.22 8.25
C GLU A 53 9.03 6.21 7.11
N LYS A 54 10.04 6.19 6.23
CA LYS A 54 10.15 5.22 5.15
C LYS A 54 10.78 3.93 5.65
N ARG A 55 10.02 2.84 5.55
CA ARG A 55 10.45 1.50 5.92
C ARG A 55 10.56 0.59 4.71
N GLU A 56 11.70 -0.06 4.55
CA GLU A 56 11.83 -1.21 3.64
C GLU A 56 11.13 -2.42 4.26
N ILE A 57 10.27 -3.08 3.46
CA ILE A 57 9.53 -4.27 3.89
C ILE A 57 9.42 -5.23 2.71
N SER A 58 9.55 -6.54 2.97
CA SER A 58 9.34 -7.52 1.91
C SER A 58 7.86 -7.61 1.56
N SER A 59 7.53 -7.89 0.29
CA SER A 59 6.15 -8.13 -0.13
C SER A 59 5.47 -9.21 0.70
N ALA A 60 6.20 -10.28 1.05
CA ALA A 60 5.68 -11.37 1.85
C ALA A 60 5.34 -10.92 3.29
N ASP A 61 6.21 -10.12 3.91
CA ASP A 61 5.96 -9.60 5.26
C ASP A 61 4.81 -8.58 5.27
N PHE A 62 4.71 -7.74 4.25
CA PHE A 62 3.60 -6.80 4.09
C PHE A 62 2.27 -7.54 3.96
N ILE A 63 2.19 -8.54 3.06
CA ILE A 63 1.01 -9.39 2.88
C ILE A 63 0.65 -10.11 4.18
N LYS A 64 1.65 -10.64 4.90
CA LYS A 64 1.42 -11.32 6.18
C LYS A 64 0.85 -10.37 7.24
N HIS A 65 1.38 -9.14 7.33
CA HIS A 65 0.95 -8.15 8.31
C HIS A 65 -0.47 -7.65 8.03
N TYR A 66 -0.80 -7.41 6.74
CA TYR A 66 -2.09 -6.87 6.31
C TYR A 66 -2.99 -7.92 5.65
N ARG A 67 -2.88 -9.20 6.03
CA ARG A 67 -3.51 -10.33 5.30
C ARG A 67 -5.03 -10.21 5.08
N THR A 68 -5.75 -9.63 6.04
CA THR A 68 -7.21 -9.49 5.98
C THR A 68 -7.65 -8.05 5.71
N SER A 69 -6.74 -7.22 5.22
CA SER A 69 -6.95 -5.80 5.02
C SER A 69 -7.54 -5.50 3.64
N PHE A 70 -8.32 -4.42 3.60
CA PHE A 70 -8.84 -3.86 2.37
C PHE A 70 -8.32 -2.44 2.21
N TRP A 71 -7.94 -2.13 0.99
CA TRP A 71 -7.27 -0.89 0.63
C TRP A 71 -8.08 -0.13 -0.40
N GLN A 72 -8.12 1.18 -0.24
CA GLN A 72 -8.61 2.10 -1.25
C GLN A 72 -7.39 2.81 -1.84
N ILE A 73 -7.17 2.69 -3.14
CA ILE A 73 -6.14 3.48 -3.82
C ILE A 73 -6.71 4.86 -4.09
N ASP A 74 -6.05 5.88 -3.56
CA ASP A 74 -6.45 7.27 -3.75
C ASP A 74 -5.72 7.91 -4.93
N ASN A 75 -4.41 7.68 -5.05
CA ASN A 75 -3.57 8.26 -6.10
C ASN A 75 -2.43 7.33 -6.51
N ILE A 76 -1.94 7.52 -7.75
CA ILE A 76 -0.69 6.95 -8.27
C ILE A 76 0.08 8.11 -8.90
N VAL A 77 1.26 8.45 -8.36
CA VAL A 77 2.10 9.61 -8.74
C VAL A 77 3.42 9.15 -9.33
#